data_AF-A0A1B6GKP4-F1
#
_entry.id   AF-A0A1B6GKP4-F1
#
_cell.length_a   1.000
_cell.length_b   1.000
_cell.length_c   1.000
_cell.angle_alpha   90.00
_cell.angle_beta   90.00
_cell.angle_gamma   90.00
#
_symmetry.space_group_name_H-M   'P 1'
#
loop_
_entity.id
_entity.type
_entity.pdbx_description
1 polymer ?
#
loop_
_entity_poly.entity_id
_entity_poly.type
_entity_poly.pdbx_seq_one_letter_code
_entity_poly.pdbx_strand_id
1 'polypeptide(L)'
;AFSRNMSRWLYFFSTVAVVVLSMAYNQTNEPVPVNKDVFNSTPTSRTNTTGNRSTSTLQLVIVFSRHGSRGPEFTYPTSPYQPQDTTYWPNGWGELTEKGHLQMYTLGKKFRSLYDGFLEESYSPK
;
A
#
# COMPACT_ATOMS: atom_id res chain seq x y z
N ALA A 1 2.11 46.99 -30.84
CA ALA A 1 2.30 45.61 -31.32
C ALA A 1 2.87 44.62 -30.29
N PHE A 2 3.21 45.04 -29.05
CA PHE A 2 3.94 44.21 -28.07
C PHE A 2 3.06 43.36 -27.11
N SER A 3 1.76 43.67 -27.00
CA SER A 3 0.85 43.03 -26.02
C SER A 3 0.31 41.64 -26.44
N ARG A 4 0.09 41.40 -27.74
CA ARG A 4 -0.49 40.13 -28.24
C ARG A 4 0.43 38.91 -28.11
N ASN A 5 1.75 39.13 -28.02
CA ASN A 5 2.71 38.02 -27.89
C ASN A 5 2.87 37.59 -26.43
N MET A 6 2.71 38.51 -25.48
CA MET A 6 2.86 38.20 -24.04
C MET A 6 1.76 37.24 -23.55
N SER A 7 0.51 37.41 -24.01
CA SER A 7 -0.56 36.47 -23.64
C SER A 7 -0.34 35.08 -24.21
N ARG A 8 0.17 34.97 -25.45
CA ARG A 8 0.52 33.68 -26.07
C ARG A 8 1.59 32.92 -25.28
N TRP A 9 2.61 33.62 -24.79
CA TRP A 9 3.63 33.02 -23.91
C TRP A 9 3.04 32.60 -22.56
N LEU A 10 2.17 33.41 -21.96
CA LEU A 10 1.50 33.06 -20.70
C LEU A 10 0.63 31.80 -20.83
N TYR A 11 -0.15 31.67 -21.91
CA TYR A 11 -0.93 30.46 -22.16
C TYR A 11 -0.02 29.25 -22.41
N PHE A 12 1.09 29.41 -23.14
CA PHE A 12 2.05 28.34 -23.38
C PHE A 12 2.70 27.83 -22.09
N PHE A 13 3.20 28.73 -21.23
CA PHE A 13 3.77 28.34 -19.94
C PHE A 13 2.72 27.71 -19.01
N SER A 14 1.49 28.23 -19.01
CA SER A 14 0.38 27.66 -18.24
C SER A 14 0.02 26.24 -18.71
N THR A 15 -0.06 25.99 -20.02
CA THR A 15 -0.40 24.66 -20.53
C THR A 15 0.72 23.66 -20.25
N VAL A 16 1.98 24.07 -20.40
CA VAL A 16 3.13 23.21 -20.07
C VAL A 16 3.13 22.86 -18.58
N ALA A 17 2.85 23.83 -17.69
CA ALA A 17 2.78 23.58 -16.25
C ALA A 17 1.67 22.59 -15.88
N VAL A 18 0.46 22.72 -16.45
CA VAL A 18 -0.65 21.80 -16.20
C VAL A 18 -0.35 20.39 -16.71
N VAL A 19 0.30 20.25 -17.87
CA VAL A 19 0.72 18.95 -18.43
C VAL A 19 1.79 18.30 -17.56
N VAL A 20 2.79 19.05 -17.10
CA VAL A 20 3.83 18.52 -16.20
C VAL A 20 3.23 18.09 -14.86
N LEU A 21 2.29 18.88 -14.32
CA LEU A 21 1.62 18.55 -13.05
C LEU A 21 0.71 17.33 -13.19
N SER A 22 0.01 17.16 -14.31
CA SER A 22 -0.82 15.98 -14.56
C SER A 22 0.01 14.71 -14.78
N MET A 23 1.14 14.82 -15.47
CA MET A 23 2.11 13.72 -15.61
C MET A 23 2.67 13.29 -14.25
N ALA A 24 3.08 14.25 -13.41
CA ALA A 24 3.61 13.96 -12.07
C ALA A 24 2.54 13.34 -11.14
N TYR A 25 1.29 13.82 -11.23
CA TYR A 25 0.18 13.27 -10.44
C TYR A 25 -0.15 11.82 -10.80
N ASN A 26 -0.12 11.48 -12.09
CA ASN A 26 -0.34 10.10 -12.53
C ASN A 26 0.79 9.16 -12.05
N GLN A 27 1.99 9.68 -11.81
CA GLN A 27 3.13 8.91 -11.37
C GLN A 27 3.09 8.54 -9.87
N THR A 28 2.34 9.27 -9.04
CA THR A 28 2.19 8.99 -7.60
C THR A 28 1.06 8.00 -7.27
N ASN A 29 0.16 7.74 -8.22
CA ASN A 29 -0.99 6.85 -8.05
C ASN A 29 -0.73 5.43 -8.57
N GLU A 30 0.52 5.11 -8.94
CA GLU A 30 0.85 3.76 -9.38
C GLU A 30 0.69 2.78 -8.20
N PRO A 31 -0.23 1.82 -8.28
CA PRO A 31 -0.31 0.76 -7.29
C PRO A 31 1.04 0.02 -7.28
N VAL A 32 1.52 -0.32 -6.09
CA VAL A 32 2.75 -1.12 -5.92
C VAL A 32 2.68 -2.28 -6.92
N PRO A 33 3.67 -2.43 -7.83
CA PRO A 33 3.61 -3.47 -8.84
C PRO A 33 3.58 -4.81 -8.11
N VAL A 34 2.43 -5.48 -8.21
CA VAL A 34 2.31 -6.88 -7.82
C VAL A 34 3.21 -7.64 -8.78
N ASN A 35 4.32 -8.18 -8.27
CA ASN A 35 5.18 -9.05 -9.04
C ASN A 35 4.33 -10.26 -9.49
N LYS A 36 3.99 -10.31 -10.78
CA LYS A 36 3.21 -11.39 -11.41
C LYS A 36 4.05 -12.64 -11.66
N ASP A 37 5.37 -12.50 -11.61
CA ASP A 37 6.34 -13.57 -11.82
C ASP A 37 6.31 -14.58 -10.65
N VAL A 38 5.86 -14.14 -9.47
CA VAL A 38 5.53 -15.02 -8.33
C VAL A 38 4.33 -15.93 -8.62
N PHE A 39 3.41 -15.52 -9.50
CA PHE A 39 2.17 -16.25 -9.77
C PHE A 39 2.27 -17.20 -10.98
N ASN A 40 3.30 -17.03 -11.81
CA ASN A 40 3.52 -17.80 -13.04
C ASN A 40 4.66 -18.82 -12.95
N SER A 41 5.21 -19.08 -11.76
CA SER A 41 6.05 -20.26 -11.57
C SER A 41 5.21 -21.50 -11.87
N THR A 42 5.50 -22.12 -13.01
CA THR A 42 5.11 -23.48 -13.40
C THR A 42 5.15 -24.39 -12.18
N PRO A 43 4.23 -25.36 -11.99
CA PRO A 43 4.30 -26.29 -10.87
C PRO A 43 5.53 -27.20 -11.02
N THR A 44 6.70 -26.66 -10.69
CA THR A 44 7.93 -27.38 -10.47
C THR A 44 7.68 -28.25 -9.24
N SER A 45 7.86 -29.55 -9.43
CA SER A 45 7.88 -30.60 -8.41
C SER A 45 8.11 -30.04 -7.01
N ARG A 46 7.14 -30.25 -6.10
CA ARG A 46 7.19 -29.90 -4.67
C ARG A 46 8.48 -30.45 -4.05
N THR A 47 9.57 -29.71 -4.17
CA THR A 47 10.56 -29.69 -3.11
C THR A 47 9.81 -29.03 -1.96
N ASN A 48 9.58 -29.78 -0.88
CA ASN A 48 8.92 -29.30 0.33
C ASN A 48 9.75 -28.14 0.89
N THR A 49 9.58 -26.95 0.34
CA THR A 49 10.36 -25.77 0.68
C THR A 49 9.65 -25.14 1.86
N THR A 50 9.82 -25.79 3.01
CA THR A 50 9.41 -25.29 4.31
C THR A 50 9.95 -23.87 4.50
N GLY A 51 9.15 -23.00 5.10
CA GLY A 51 9.56 -21.62 5.37
C GLY A 51 10.85 -21.62 6.19
N ASN A 52 11.73 -20.64 5.95
CA ASN A 52 13.07 -20.63 6.55
C ASN A 52 13.10 -20.53 8.10
N ARG A 53 11.95 -20.27 8.75
CA ARG A 53 11.77 -20.26 10.21
C ARG A 53 10.94 -21.43 10.72
N SER A 54 10.47 -22.31 9.85
CA SER A 54 9.69 -23.49 10.21
C SER A 54 10.63 -24.68 10.41
N THR A 55 10.69 -25.17 11.64
CA THR A 55 11.45 -26.36 12.03
C THR A 55 10.50 -27.40 12.60
N SER A 56 10.88 -28.68 12.57
CA SER A 56 10.08 -29.77 13.14
C SER A 56 9.89 -29.68 14.66
N THR A 57 10.70 -28.85 15.34
CA THR A 57 10.65 -28.62 16.79
C THR A 57 9.94 -27.33 17.17
N LEU A 58 9.51 -26.50 16.20
CA LEU A 58 8.78 -25.27 16.46
C LEU A 58 7.40 -25.61 17.02
N GLN A 59 7.07 -25.08 18.19
CA GLN A 59 5.78 -25.34 18.86
C GLN A 59 4.87 -24.12 18.89
N LEU A 60 5.43 -22.90 18.94
CA LEU A 60 4.67 -21.67 19.13
C LEU A 60 5.34 -20.49 18.43
N VAL A 61 4.52 -19.66 17.79
CA VAL A 61 4.90 -18.35 17.26
C VAL A 61 3.98 -17.32 17.89
N ILE A 62 4.56 -16.31 18.54
CA ILE A 62 3.83 -15.17 19.09
C ILE A 62 4.18 -13.94 18.25
N VAL A 63 3.15 -13.27 17.73
CA VAL A 63 3.31 -12.09 16.87
C VAL A 63 2.80 -10.86 17.61
N PHE A 64 3.68 -9.87 17.78
CA PHE A 64 3.31 -8.54 18.22
C PHE A 64 3.50 -7.57 17.05
N SER A 65 2.42 -7.00 16.56
CA SER A 65 2.46 -6.00 15.50
C SER A 65 1.63 -4.79 15.87
N ARG A 66 2.11 -3.61 15.51
CA ARG A 66 1.23 -2.46 15.38
C ARG A 66 0.32 -2.65 14.18
N HIS A 67 -0.80 -1.95 14.21
CA HIS A 67 -1.67 -1.80 13.07
C HIS A 67 -0.99 -1.11 11.89
N GLY A 68 -1.56 -1.29 10.69
CA GLY A 68 -1.18 -0.51 9.52
C GLY A 68 -1.52 0.97 9.68
N SER A 69 -1.11 1.80 8.71
CA SER A 69 -1.43 3.23 8.68
C SER A 69 -2.94 3.47 8.81
N ARG A 70 -3.32 4.41 9.68
CA ARG A 70 -4.71 4.80 9.95
C ARG A 70 -4.90 6.30 9.73
N GLY A 71 -6.16 6.72 9.62
CA GLY A 71 -6.55 8.11 9.82
C GLY A 71 -6.24 8.59 11.25
N PRO A 72 -6.22 9.91 11.49
CA PRO A 72 -5.97 10.49 12.79
C PRO A 72 -7.08 10.09 13.75
N GLU A 73 -6.72 9.72 14.97
CA GLU A 73 -7.67 9.42 16.05
C GLU A 73 -8.04 10.68 16.86
N PHE A 74 -7.22 11.73 16.78
CA PHE A 74 -7.48 13.01 17.40
C PHE A 74 -7.02 14.13 16.49
N THR A 75 -7.66 15.29 16.62
CA THR A 75 -7.37 16.49 15.85
C THR A 75 -7.43 17.72 16.75
N TYR A 76 -7.03 18.86 16.23
CA TYR A 76 -7.18 20.17 16.87
C TYR A 76 -8.02 21.10 15.98
N PRO A 77 -8.70 22.12 16.56
CA PRO A 77 -9.68 22.93 15.83
C PRO A 77 -9.15 23.60 14.56
N THR A 78 -7.88 23.99 14.54
CA THR A 78 -7.25 24.68 13.40
C THR A 78 -6.61 23.73 12.38
N SER A 79 -6.77 22.41 12.54
CA SER A 79 -6.22 21.44 11.59
C SER A 79 -6.89 21.58 10.21
N PRO A 80 -6.12 21.67 9.12
CA PRO A 80 -6.67 21.62 7.77
C PRO A 80 -7.15 20.22 7.35
N TYR A 81 -6.79 19.17 8.10
CA TYR A 81 -7.11 17.78 7.82
C TYR A 81 -8.00 17.21 8.92
N GLN A 82 -9.24 17.69 9.01
CA GLN A 82 -10.19 17.22 10.00
C GLN A 82 -10.51 15.73 9.78
N PRO A 83 -10.64 14.92 10.84
CA PRO A 83 -10.81 13.46 10.74
C PRO A 83 -12.15 13.07 10.08
N GLN A 84 -13.14 13.95 10.07
CA GLN A 84 -14.42 13.75 9.39
C GLN A 84 -14.37 14.09 7.89
N ASP A 85 -13.29 14.72 7.41
CA ASP A 85 -13.14 15.05 6.00
C ASP A 85 -12.79 13.79 5.20
N THR A 86 -13.80 13.22 4.55
CA THR A 86 -13.68 12.01 3.74
C THR A 86 -12.88 12.24 2.45
N THR A 87 -12.56 13.49 2.10
CA THR A 87 -11.63 13.80 1.00
C THR A 87 -10.21 13.38 1.38
N TYR A 88 -9.81 13.58 2.64
CA TYR A 88 -8.48 13.22 3.15
C TYR A 88 -8.46 11.86 3.85
N TRP A 89 -9.57 11.47 4.47
CA TRP A 89 -9.71 10.21 5.20
C TRP A 89 -10.91 9.42 4.65
N PRO A 90 -10.81 8.83 3.45
CA PRO A 90 -11.94 8.18 2.78
C PRO A 90 -12.59 7.06 3.59
N ASN A 91 -11.79 6.37 4.41
CA ASN A 91 -12.25 5.27 5.25
C ASN A 91 -12.80 5.76 6.60
N GLY A 92 -12.69 7.05 6.89
CA GLY A 92 -13.17 7.67 8.11
C GLY A 92 -12.13 7.82 9.22
N TRP A 93 -12.62 8.31 10.36
CA TRP A 93 -11.83 8.66 11.53
C TRP A 93 -11.20 7.42 12.16
N GLY A 94 -9.87 7.39 12.29
CA GLY A 94 -9.15 6.35 13.03
C GLY A 94 -9.11 4.99 12.33
N GLU A 95 -9.79 4.87 11.19
CA GLU A 95 -9.83 3.67 10.39
C GLU A 95 -8.54 3.46 9.61
N LEU A 96 -8.27 2.21 9.25
CA LEU A 96 -7.12 1.88 8.39
C LEU A 96 -7.26 2.58 7.04
N THR A 97 -6.17 3.18 6.55
CA THR A 97 -6.12 3.67 5.17
C THR A 97 -5.95 2.49 4.22
N GLU A 98 -6.18 2.68 2.91
CA GLU A 98 -5.90 1.64 1.92
C GLU A 98 -4.44 1.15 2.00
N LYS A 99 -3.50 2.08 2.22
CA LYS A 99 -2.10 1.77 2.50
C LYS A 99 -1.95 0.91 3.76
N GLY A 100 -2.70 1.21 4.81
CA GLY A 100 -2.75 0.42 6.04
C GLY A 100 -3.22 -1.02 5.80
N HIS A 101 -4.27 -1.22 5.01
CA HIS A 101 -4.72 -2.55 4.60
C HIS A 101 -3.62 -3.31 3.87
N LEU A 102 -2.96 -2.69 2.89
CA LEU A 102 -1.89 -3.32 2.12
C LEU A 102 -0.67 -3.68 2.98
N GLN A 103 -0.31 -2.82 3.95
CA GLN A 103 0.76 -3.10 4.90
C GLN A 103 0.47 -4.36 5.72
N MET A 104 -0.74 -4.48 6.28
CA MET A 104 -1.12 -5.64 7.08
C MET A 104 -1.22 -6.91 6.24
N TYR A 105 -1.75 -6.81 5.02
CA TYR A 105 -1.77 -7.92 4.08
C TYR A 105 -0.35 -8.41 3.72
N THR A 106 0.57 -7.48 3.44
CA THR A 106 1.96 -7.81 3.10
C THR A 106 2.69 -8.43 4.30
N LEU A 107 2.43 -7.93 5.50
CA LEU A 107 2.95 -8.52 6.74
C LEU A 107 2.46 -9.96 6.91
N GLY A 108 1.17 -10.21 6.70
CA GLY A 108 0.59 -11.56 6.74
C GLY A 108 1.24 -12.52 5.73
N LYS A 109 1.42 -12.07 4.48
CA LYS A 109 2.16 -12.85 3.46
C LYS A 109 3.58 -13.20 3.89
N LYS A 110 4.28 -12.25 4.52
CA LYS A 110 5.63 -12.48 5.04
C LYS A 110 5.63 -13.52 6.16
N PHE A 111 4.69 -13.48 7.08
CA PHE A 111 4.58 -14.52 8.10
C PHE A 111 4.26 -15.88 7.49
N ARG A 112 3.35 -15.94 6.50
CA ARG A 112 3.06 -17.18 5.77
C ARG A 112 4.33 -17.75 5.12
N SER A 113 5.15 -16.92 4.46
CA SER A 113 6.39 -17.41 3.82
C SER A 113 7.45 -17.86 4.83
N LEU A 114 7.55 -17.19 5.98
CA LEU A 114 8.56 -17.52 7.01
C LEU A 114 8.22 -18.84 7.72
N TYR A 115 6.93 -19.09 7.95
CA TYR A 115 6.43 -20.21 8.73
C TYR A 115 5.63 -21.22 7.88
N ASP A 116 5.91 -21.27 6.57
CA ASP A 116 5.31 -22.27 5.70
C ASP A 116 5.71 -23.67 6.16
N GLY A 117 4.76 -24.61 6.15
CA GLY A 117 4.91 -25.95 6.72
C GLY A 117 4.78 -26.04 8.25
N PHE A 118 4.86 -24.93 8.99
CA PHE A 118 4.40 -24.90 10.40
C PHE A 118 2.90 -24.65 10.48
N LEU A 119 2.39 -23.79 9.58
CA LEU A 119 0.96 -23.58 9.37
C LEU A 119 0.48 -24.46 8.21
N GLU A 120 -0.73 -25.02 8.34
CA GLU A 120 -1.41 -25.73 7.25
C GLU A 120 -1.63 -24.81 6.03
N GLU A 121 -1.82 -25.41 4.85
CA GLU A 121 -2.04 -24.67 3.60
C GLU A 121 -3.36 -23.89 3.63
N SER A 122 -4.40 -24.49 4.20
CA SER A 122 -5.70 -23.87 4.42
C SER A 122 -5.88 -23.50 5.89
N TYR A 123 -6.57 -22.38 6.13
CA TYR A 123 -6.99 -22.00 7.47
C TYR A 123 -8.23 -22.80 7.88
N SER A 124 -8.16 -23.49 9.02
CA SER A 124 -9.30 -24.11 9.68
C SER A 124 -9.38 -23.62 11.13
N PRO A 125 -10.42 -22.86 11.52
CA PRO A 125 -10.64 -22.56 12.92
C PRO A 125 -10.97 -23.85 13.67
N LYS A 126 -10.34 -24.06 14.83
CA LYS A 126 -10.74 -25.12 15.77
C LYS A 126 -11.93 -24.70 16.60
#